data_AF-A0A9E3QJ75-F1
#
_entry.id   AF-A0A9E3QJ75-F1
#
_cell.length_a   1.000
_cell.length_b   1.000
_cell.length_c   1.000
_cell.angle_alpha   90.00
_cell.angle_beta   90.00
_cell.angle_gamma   90.00
#
_symmetry.space_group_name_H-M   'P 1'
#
loop_
_entity.id
_entity.type
_entity.pdbx_description
1 polymer ?
#
loop_
_entity_poly.entity_id
_entity_poly.type
_entity_poly.pdbx_seq_one_letter_code
_entity_poly.pdbx_strand_id
1 'polypeptide(L)'
;MRVARGRPGLSAVEVVVILILVLALVLIVILALPRGRETARLAACERNLMQIGVAVALYGNATEALPAVPPLGPIDEPRGPGPLEALLQTLGQADFAAMTNPKQPPPRQAAVPTGERVVLGLLCPSDPGATAGRFPAPVSYRATAGDTPGGENGPFAPGRRVGLAEVEAGDGLGYTAAFAERLVGSNRLGMPGPRDYARVPGPIGPEGCPRAPEAAWRGDAGSSWVVADWRSTLYNHALTPGATPSCLATDGQTARMGASSGHVNRVHVLLLDGSVRPFTTTVDPDVWRRWGTINDRGQVPPSPSPAAGPDSALPPPEPTP
;
A
#
# COMPACT_ATOMS: atom_id res chain seq x y z
N MET A 1 2.33 -61.72 46.39
CA MET A 1 1.16 -61.67 45.47
C MET A 1 0.96 -60.22 45.02
N ARG A 2 1.23 -59.90 43.74
CA ARG A 2 0.88 -58.60 43.16
C ARG A 2 -0.41 -58.76 42.37
N VAL A 3 -1.48 -58.14 42.85
CA VAL A 3 -2.76 -58.06 42.13
C VAL A 3 -2.56 -57.18 40.91
N ALA A 4 -2.62 -57.75 39.71
CA ALA A 4 -2.67 -56.98 38.47
C ALA A 4 -4.02 -56.26 38.42
N ARG A 5 -4.04 -54.96 38.75
CA ARG A 5 -5.20 -54.10 38.53
C ARG A 5 -5.46 -54.04 37.03
N GLY A 6 -6.57 -54.64 36.57
CA GLY A 6 -7.05 -54.47 35.21
C GLY A 6 -7.25 -52.98 34.93
N ARG A 7 -6.59 -52.48 33.88
CA ARG A 7 -6.80 -51.10 33.43
C ARG A 7 -8.25 -51.01 32.92
N PRO A 8 -9.08 -50.09 33.44
CA PRO A 8 -10.43 -49.91 32.89
C PRO A 8 -10.31 -49.53 31.41
N GLY A 9 -10.96 -50.30 30.54
CA GLY A 9 -11.06 -49.99 29.11
C GLY A 9 -12.10 -48.89 28.90
N LEU A 10 -11.89 -48.02 27.90
CA LEU A 10 -12.83 -46.96 27.54
C LEU A 10 -14.19 -47.56 27.18
N SER A 11 -15.28 -46.97 27.68
CA SER A 11 -16.63 -47.34 27.27
C SER A 11 -16.95 -46.79 25.88
N ALA A 12 -17.82 -47.48 25.12
CA ALA A 12 -18.26 -46.99 23.81
C ALA A 12 -18.88 -45.58 23.90
N VAL A 13 -19.54 -45.26 25.02
CA VAL A 13 -20.13 -43.94 25.28
C VAL A 13 -19.04 -42.88 25.49
N GLU A 14 -17.97 -43.20 26.24
CA GLU A 14 -16.86 -42.27 26.48
C GLU A 14 -16.16 -41.89 25.17
N VAL A 15 -15.96 -42.86 24.27
CA VAL A 15 -15.37 -42.61 22.94
C VAL A 15 -16.24 -41.63 22.14
N VAL A 16 -17.56 -41.83 22.13
CA VAL A 16 -18.49 -40.96 21.39
C VAL A 16 -18.50 -39.54 21.95
N VAL A 17 -18.53 -39.39 23.28
CA VAL A 17 -18.49 -38.07 23.91
C VAL A 17 -17.19 -37.34 23.58
N ILE A 18 -16.04 -38.03 23.66
CA ILE A 18 -14.74 -37.45 23.30
C ILE A 18 -14.72 -37.03 21.82
N LEU A 19 -15.25 -37.87 20.93
CA LEU A 19 -15.33 -37.55 19.51
C LEU A 19 -16.19 -36.30 19.25
N ILE A 20 -17.35 -36.19 19.90
CA ILE A 20 -18.22 -35.01 19.80
C ILE A 20 -17.50 -33.75 20.30
N LEU A 21 -16.80 -33.83 21.44
CA LEU A 21 -16.05 -32.70 21.99
C LEU A 21 -14.90 -32.27 21.07
N VAL A 22 -14.15 -33.22 20.50
CA VAL A 22 -13.06 -32.92 19.55
C VAL A 22 -13.62 -32.29 18.28
N LEU A 23 -14.70 -32.83 17.71
CA LEU A 23 -15.33 -32.26 16.51
C LEU A 23 -15.89 -30.85 16.76
N ALA A 24 -16.54 -30.63 17.90
CA ALA A 24 -17.01 -29.30 18.31
C ALA A 24 -15.85 -28.31 18.46
N LEU A 25 -14.74 -28.72 19.10
CA LEU A 25 -13.55 -27.88 19.25
C LEU A 25 -12.93 -27.52 17.90
N VAL A 26 -12.77 -28.50 17.00
CA VAL A 26 -12.24 -28.29 15.64
C VAL A 26 -13.13 -27.33 14.85
N LEU A 27 -14.46 -27.47 14.94
CA LEU A 27 -15.41 -26.57 14.28
C LEU A 27 -15.27 -25.12 14.78
N ILE A 28 -15.16 -24.93 16.10
CA ILE A 28 -14.96 -23.61 16.70
C ILE A 28 -13.64 -22.99 16.22
N VAL A 29 -12.55 -23.78 16.17
CA VAL A 29 -11.26 -23.30 15.66
C VAL A 29 -11.39 -22.88 14.20
N ILE A 30 -11.97 -23.69 13.32
CA ILE A 30 -12.13 -23.36 11.90
C ILE A 30 -12.90 -22.05 11.70
N LEU A 31 -13.97 -21.83 12.47
CA LEU A 31 -14.77 -20.61 12.42
C LEU A 31 -14.05 -19.38 13.01
N ALA A 32 -13.11 -19.56 13.93
CA ALA A 32 -12.35 -18.48 14.55
C ALA A 32 -11.11 -18.05 13.74
N LEU A 33 -10.53 -18.93 12.92
CA LEU A 33 -9.34 -18.65 12.10
C LEU A 33 -9.42 -17.45 11.13
N PRO A 34 -10.57 -17.10 10.51
CA PRO A 34 -10.63 -15.99 9.55
C PRO A 34 -10.27 -14.63 10.16
N ARG A 35 -10.65 -14.38 11.42
CA ARG A 35 -10.38 -13.09 12.10
C ARG A 35 -8.88 -12.89 12.36
N GLY A 36 -8.16 -13.95 12.74
CA GLY A 36 -6.71 -13.87 13.00
C GLY A 36 -5.88 -13.69 11.73
N ARG A 37 -6.34 -14.20 10.58
CA ARG A 37 -5.63 -14.09 9.30
C ARG A 37 -5.57 -12.65 8.79
N GLU A 38 -6.66 -11.90 8.93
CA GLU A 38 -6.67 -10.51 8.45
C GLU A 38 -5.78 -9.61 9.30
N THR A 39 -5.80 -9.77 10.62
CA THR A 39 -4.86 -9.05 11.51
C THR A 39 -3.41 -9.33 11.16
N ALA A 40 -3.06 -10.59 10.84
CA ALA A 40 -1.71 -10.94 10.42
C ALA A 40 -1.32 -10.31 9.08
N ARG A 41 -2.26 -10.23 8.11
CA ARG A 41 -2.00 -9.57 6.82
C ARG A 41 -1.85 -8.06 6.98
N LEU A 42 -2.69 -7.42 7.80
CA LEU A 42 -2.58 -6.00 8.14
C LEU A 42 -1.19 -5.68 8.73
N ALA A 43 -0.78 -6.44 9.75
CA ALA A 43 0.53 -6.26 10.39
C ALA A 43 1.69 -6.49 9.40
N ALA A 44 1.53 -7.42 8.44
CA ALA A 44 2.52 -7.65 7.40
C ALA A 44 2.62 -6.48 6.41
N CYS A 45 1.50 -5.92 5.94
CA CYS A 45 1.53 -4.77 5.02
C CYS A 45 2.05 -3.51 5.73
N GLU A 46 1.65 -3.28 6.99
CA GLU A 46 2.21 -2.21 7.83
C GLU A 46 3.73 -2.35 8.02
N ARG A 47 4.21 -3.56 8.32
CA ARG A 47 5.65 -3.84 8.45
C ARG A 47 6.41 -3.60 7.16
N ASN A 48 5.87 -4.01 6.02
CA ASN A 48 6.52 -3.78 4.72
C ASN A 48 6.66 -2.26 4.44
N LEU A 49 5.63 -1.46 4.76
CA LEU A 49 5.71 0.00 4.67
C LEU A 49 6.72 0.60 5.65
N MET A 50 6.74 0.16 6.92
CA MET A 50 7.75 0.62 7.89
C MET A 50 9.18 0.33 7.41
N GLN A 51 9.41 -0.83 6.79
CA GLN A 51 10.70 -1.20 6.20
C GLN A 51 11.11 -0.29 5.03
N ILE A 52 10.14 0.08 4.17
CA ILE A 52 10.35 1.12 3.15
C ILE A 52 10.67 2.46 3.81
N GLY A 53 10.02 2.82 4.92
CA GLY A 53 10.30 4.03 5.71
C GLY A 53 11.74 4.09 6.21
N VAL A 54 12.23 2.99 6.77
CA VAL A 54 13.64 2.88 7.19
C VAL A 54 14.58 3.05 5.99
N ALA A 55 14.25 2.46 4.84
CA ALA A 55 15.05 2.62 3.61
C ALA A 55 15.07 4.08 3.12
N VAL A 56 13.93 4.77 3.14
CA VAL A 56 13.82 6.20 2.79
C VAL A 56 14.66 7.06 3.74
N ALA A 57 14.60 6.80 5.04
CA ALA A 57 15.40 7.53 6.03
C ALA A 57 16.91 7.33 5.82
N LEU A 58 17.35 6.09 5.56
CA LEU A 58 18.77 5.79 5.27
C LEU A 58 19.24 6.44 3.97
N TYR A 59 18.43 6.39 2.92
CA TYR A 59 18.73 7.04 1.64
C TYR A 59 18.84 8.55 1.81
N GLY A 60 17.89 9.15 2.52
CA GLY A 60 17.87 10.59 2.76
C GLY A 60 19.02 11.06 3.65
N ASN A 61 19.43 10.27 4.64
CA ASN A 61 20.64 10.57 5.42
C ASN A 61 21.93 10.49 4.57
N ALA A 62 21.96 9.63 3.55
CA ALA A 62 23.12 9.48 2.67
C ALA A 62 23.18 10.52 1.53
N THR A 63 22.04 11.05 1.09
CA THR A 63 21.95 11.90 -0.11
C THR A 63 21.33 13.28 0.15
N GLU A 64 20.88 13.54 1.38
CA GLU A 64 20.14 14.74 1.83
C GLU A 64 18.82 15.00 1.07
N ALA A 65 18.37 14.04 0.26
CA ALA A 65 17.19 14.16 -0.58
C ALA A 65 16.43 12.85 -0.67
N LEU A 66 15.20 12.93 -1.17
CA LEU A 66 14.42 11.76 -1.55
C LEU A 66 14.90 11.22 -2.91
N PRO A 67 14.67 9.92 -3.20
CA PRO A 67 14.88 9.36 -4.52
C PRO A 67 14.20 10.20 -5.60
N ALA A 68 15.00 10.77 -6.52
CA ALA A 68 14.47 11.60 -7.58
C ALA A 68 13.69 10.75 -8.59
N VAL A 69 12.51 11.25 -8.96
CA VAL A 69 11.70 10.68 -10.05
C VAL A 69 12.06 11.42 -11.33
N PRO A 70 12.50 10.73 -12.41
CA PRO A 70 12.73 11.37 -13.70
C PRO A 70 11.48 12.10 -14.22
N PRO A 71 11.63 13.11 -15.09
CA PRO A 71 10.48 13.67 -15.80
C PRO A 71 9.69 12.57 -16.50
N LEU A 72 8.36 12.64 -16.40
CA LEU A 72 7.50 11.68 -17.08
C LEU A 72 7.43 11.99 -18.58
N GLY A 73 7.05 10.99 -19.35
CA GLY A 73 6.91 11.05 -20.80
C GLY A 73 5.81 10.11 -21.28
N PRO A 74 5.60 10.02 -22.60
CA PRO A 74 4.62 9.13 -23.20
C PRO A 74 4.71 7.70 -22.67
N ILE A 75 3.55 7.04 -22.53
CA ILE A 75 3.47 5.74 -21.84
C ILE A 75 4.32 4.64 -22.52
N ASP A 76 4.60 4.78 -23.81
CA ASP A 76 5.28 3.76 -24.60
C ASP A 76 6.80 4.03 -24.75
N GLU A 77 7.32 5.09 -24.12
CA GLU A 77 8.74 5.42 -24.12
C GLU A 77 9.51 4.75 -22.96
N PRO A 78 10.84 4.55 -23.10
CA PRO A 78 11.71 4.06 -22.03
C PRO A 78 11.66 4.98 -20.81
N ARG A 79 11.68 4.38 -19.62
CA ARG A 79 11.55 5.10 -18.35
C ARG A 79 12.79 4.91 -17.49
N GLY A 80 13.10 5.95 -16.71
CA GLY A 80 14.15 5.85 -15.71
C GLY A 80 13.70 5.08 -14.46
N PRO A 81 14.64 4.87 -13.52
CA PRO A 81 14.43 4.08 -12.32
C PRO A 81 13.37 4.71 -11.41
N GLY A 82 12.53 3.86 -10.83
CA GLY A 82 11.55 4.21 -9.81
C GLY A 82 12.21 4.48 -8.45
N PRO A 83 11.48 5.14 -7.51
CA PRO A 83 11.98 5.37 -6.17
C PRO A 83 12.45 4.11 -5.45
N LEU A 84 11.72 3.00 -5.61
CA LEU A 84 12.04 1.72 -4.98
C LEU A 84 13.33 1.09 -5.52
N GLU A 85 13.57 1.18 -6.84
CA GLU A 85 14.83 0.74 -7.42
C GLU A 85 15.99 1.59 -6.91
N ALA A 86 15.84 2.93 -6.91
CA ALA A 86 16.86 3.83 -6.39
C ALA A 86 17.21 3.54 -4.92
N LEU A 87 16.22 3.21 -4.08
CA LEU A 87 16.43 2.78 -2.70
C LEU A 87 17.24 1.48 -2.62
N LEU A 88 16.80 0.42 -3.32
CA LEU A 88 17.48 -0.89 -3.30
C LEU A 88 18.92 -0.81 -3.82
N GLN A 89 19.14 -0.09 -4.92
CA GLN A 89 20.45 0.06 -5.55
C GLN A 89 21.42 0.88 -4.69
N THR A 90 20.96 2.01 -4.14
CA THR A 90 21.81 2.90 -3.33
C THR A 90 22.20 2.25 -2.00
N LEU A 91 21.26 1.56 -1.36
CA LEU A 91 21.49 0.86 -0.10
C LEU A 91 22.18 -0.49 -0.29
N GLY A 92 22.19 -1.02 -1.51
CA GLY A 92 22.81 -2.29 -1.86
C GLY A 92 22.11 -3.49 -1.21
N GLN A 93 20.79 -3.60 -1.37
CA GLN A 93 19.95 -4.56 -0.64
C GLN A 93 19.06 -5.36 -1.59
N ALA A 94 18.83 -6.65 -1.27
CA ALA A 94 17.95 -7.48 -2.07
C ALA A 94 16.45 -7.22 -1.83
N ASP A 95 16.12 -6.86 -0.60
CA ASP A 95 14.80 -6.46 -0.15
C ASP A 95 14.94 -5.50 1.05
N PHE A 96 13.82 -5.06 1.62
CA PHE A 96 13.81 -4.25 2.84
C PHE A 96 13.53 -5.08 4.10
N ALA A 97 13.50 -6.42 4.02
CA ALA A 97 13.13 -7.27 5.15
C ALA A 97 14.10 -7.15 6.33
N ALA A 98 15.38 -6.88 6.03
CA ALA A 98 16.44 -6.65 7.01
C ALA A 98 16.49 -5.21 7.55
N MET A 99 15.66 -4.29 7.03
CA MET A 99 15.61 -2.89 7.44
C MET A 99 14.79 -2.73 8.72
N THR A 100 15.43 -2.85 9.88
CA THR A 100 14.75 -2.74 11.18
C THR A 100 15.14 -1.51 11.98
N ASN A 101 16.28 -0.89 11.66
CA ASN A 101 16.81 0.24 12.42
C ASN A 101 17.41 1.30 11.48
N PRO A 102 16.86 2.53 11.45
CA PRO A 102 17.40 3.61 10.61
C PRO A 102 18.77 4.14 11.09
N LYS A 103 19.20 3.82 12.31
CA LYS A 103 20.52 4.22 12.84
C LYS A 103 21.62 3.19 12.55
N GLN A 104 21.24 2.00 12.10
CA GLN A 104 22.18 0.91 11.86
C GLN A 104 21.89 0.28 10.50
N PRO A 105 22.54 0.76 9.42
CA PRO A 105 22.31 0.21 8.10
C PRO A 105 22.74 -1.27 8.08
N PRO A 106 21.93 -2.17 7.50
CA PRO A 106 22.35 -3.55 7.30
C PRO A 106 23.56 -3.60 6.36
N PRO A 107 24.40 -4.65 6.47
CA PRO A 107 25.50 -4.84 5.54
C PRO A 107 24.99 -4.90 4.11
N ARG A 108 25.76 -4.35 3.16
CA ARG A 108 25.45 -4.48 1.72
C ARG A 108 25.44 -5.95 1.33
N GLN A 109 24.45 -6.33 0.52
CA GLN A 109 24.30 -7.68 0.01
C GLN A 109 24.96 -7.78 -1.38
N ALA A 110 25.58 -8.93 -1.66
CA ALA A 110 26.30 -9.14 -2.92
C ALA A 110 25.38 -9.22 -4.16
N ALA A 111 24.08 -9.51 -3.97
CA ALA A 111 23.11 -9.71 -5.04
C ALA A 111 21.94 -8.72 -4.92
N VAL A 112 22.20 -7.45 -5.25
CA VAL A 112 21.14 -6.46 -5.42
C VAL A 112 20.31 -6.82 -6.66
N PRO A 113 18.97 -6.84 -6.58
CA PRO A 113 18.11 -7.16 -7.69
C PRO A 113 18.28 -6.13 -8.81
N THR A 114 18.82 -6.56 -9.94
CA THR A 114 18.83 -5.84 -11.22
C THR A 114 17.66 -6.25 -12.13
N GLY A 115 16.84 -5.31 -12.61
CA GLY A 115 15.72 -5.61 -13.50
C GLY A 115 14.52 -6.31 -12.83
N GLU A 116 13.56 -6.75 -13.66
CA GLU A 116 12.24 -7.19 -13.21
C GLU A 116 12.25 -8.57 -12.54
N ARG A 117 12.15 -8.60 -11.21
CA ARG A 117 11.94 -9.81 -10.42
C ARG A 117 11.02 -9.54 -9.24
N VAL A 118 10.45 -10.59 -8.64
CA VAL A 118 9.60 -10.46 -7.45
C VAL A 118 10.45 -10.09 -6.23
N VAL A 119 10.01 -9.07 -5.47
CA VAL A 119 10.57 -8.70 -4.17
C VAL A 119 9.43 -8.74 -3.15
N LEU A 120 9.47 -9.70 -2.22
CA LEU A 120 8.34 -9.96 -1.31
C LEU A 120 7.99 -8.79 -0.39
N GLY A 121 8.99 -7.99 0.00
CA GLY A 121 8.78 -6.78 0.80
C GLY A 121 8.03 -5.67 0.07
N LEU A 122 7.84 -5.76 -1.25
CA LEU A 122 7.10 -4.78 -2.05
C LEU A 122 5.65 -5.19 -2.31
N LEU A 123 5.23 -6.36 -1.80
CA LEU A 123 3.88 -6.89 -1.98
C LEU A 123 3.09 -6.76 -0.68
N CYS A 124 1.80 -6.45 -0.79
CA CYS A 124 0.87 -6.60 0.32
C CYS A 124 0.21 -7.99 0.23
N PRO A 125 0.29 -8.85 1.28
CA PRO A 125 -0.38 -10.14 1.29
C PRO A 125 -1.90 -10.09 1.11
N SER A 126 -2.53 -8.94 1.36
CA SER A 126 -3.95 -8.70 1.09
C SER A 126 -4.22 -8.23 -0.34
N ASP A 127 -3.20 -8.00 -1.18
CA ASP A 127 -3.37 -7.66 -2.58
C ASP A 127 -3.44 -8.94 -3.45
N PRO A 128 -4.65 -9.31 -3.94
CA PRO A 128 -4.81 -10.48 -4.79
C PRO A 128 -4.18 -10.33 -6.17
N GLY A 129 -3.92 -9.10 -6.65
CA GLY A 129 -3.20 -8.88 -7.91
C GLY A 129 -1.71 -9.19 -7.76
N ALA A 130 -1.13 -8.76 -6.65
CA ALA A 130 0.29 -8.97 -6.33
C ALA A 130 0.59 -10.45 -6.05
N THR A 131 -0.25 -11.10 -5.24
CA THR A 131 -0.05 -12.49 -4.80
C THR A 131 -0.39 -13.53 -5.87
N ALA A 132 -1.07 -13.15 -6.95
CA ALA A 132 -1.41 -14.05 -8.05
C ALA A 132 -0.24 -14.36 -9.00
N GLY A 133 0.92 -13.72 -8.84
CA GLY A 133 2.10 -13.98 -9.68
C GLY A 133 1.90 -13.61 -11.15
N ARG A 134 1.09 -12.59 -11.44
CA ARG A 134 0.71 -12.19 -12.81
C ARG A 134 1.76 -11.34 -13.53
N PHE A 135 2.65 -10.72 -12.78
CA PHE A 135 3.69 -9.82 -13.28
C PHE A 135 5.06 -10.29 -12.78
N PRO A 136 6.14 -9.99 -13.51
CA PRO A 136 7.49 -10.35 -13.11
C PRO A 136 8.00 -9.54 -11.91
N ALA A 137 7.54 -8.29 -11.75
CA ALA A 137 8.01 -7.36 -10.72
C ALA A 137 6.87 -6.56 -10.06
N PRO A 138 5.81 -7.22 -9.54
CA PRO A 138 4.63 -6.52 -9.04
C PRO A 138 4.96 -5.62 -7.84
N VAL A 139 4.18 -4.57 -7.65
CA VAL A 139 4.33 -3.61 -6.55
C VAL A 139 3.00 -3.14 -5.99
N SER A 140 2.82 -3.35 -4.69
CA SER A 140 1.64 -2.88 -3.95
C SER A 140 1.86 -1.54 -3.24
N TYR A 141 3.11 -1.10 -3.04
CA TYR A 141 3.43 0.15 -2.35
C TYR A 141 4.02 1.16 -3.32
N ARG A 142 3.37 2.31 -3.48
CA ARG A 142 3.74 3.32 -4.49
C ARG A 142 4.04 4.65 -3.83
N ALA A 143 4.94 5.43 -4.43
CA ALA A 143 5.34 6.74 -3.96
C ALA A 143 4.32 7.80 -4.36
N THR A 144 4.01 8.74 -3.46
CA THR A 144 3.08 9.84 -3.78
C THR A 144 3.79 10.98 -4.49
N ALA A 145 3.21 11.39 -5.62
CA ALA A 145 3.68 12.54 -6.37
C ALA A 145 2.97 13.84 -5.98
N GLY A 146 1.96 13.82 -5.10
CA GLY A 146 1.22 15.04 -4.76
C GLY A 146 -0.27 14.83 -4.67
N ASP A 147 -1.03 15.92 -4.70
CA ASP A 147 -2.50 15.91 -4.78
C ASP A 147 -3.04 16.31 -6.16
N THR A 148 -2.19 16.81 -7.05
CA THR A 148 -2.57 17.18 -8.43
C THR A 148 -2.43 15.99 -9.38
N PRO A 149 -3.12 16.01 -10.54
CA PRO A 149 -2.93 14.98 -11.56
C PRO A 149 -1.51 14.89 -12.12
N GLY A 150 -0.77 16.00 -12.19
CA GLY A 150 0.62 16.02 -12.66
C GLY A 150 1.66 15.73 -11.56
N GLY A 151 1.26 15.81 -10.29
CA GLY A 151 2.12 15.49 -9.16
C GLY A 151 3.29 16.46 -9.01
N GLU A 152 3.09 17.75 -9.24
CA GLU A 152 4.18 18.72 -9.17
C GLU A 152 4.52 19.14 -7.73
N ASN A 153 3.66 18.81 -6.76
CA ASN A 153 3.71 19.34 -5.40
C ASN A 153 3.92 18.28 -4.31
N GLY A 154 4.13 17.02 -4.65
CA GLY A 154 4.44 15.99 -3.66
C GLY A 154 5.94 15.77 -3.43
N PRO A 155 6.28 14.89 -2.47
CA PRO A 155 7.66 14.56 -2.13
C PRO A 155 8.39 13.76 -3.22
N PHE A 156 7.66 13.00 -4.05
CA PHE A 156 8.21 12.31 -5.22
C PHE A 156 7.73 12.94 -6.53
N ALA A 157 7.71 14.27 -6.57
CA ALA A 157 7.30 15.03 -7.75
C ALA A 157 8.20 14.73 -8.97
N PRO A 158 7.65 14.32 -10.12
CA PRO A 158 8.46 13.99 -11.29
C PRO A 158 9.28 15.17 -11.81
N GLY A 159 10.54 14.90 -12.17
CA GLY A 159 11.49 15.92 -12.62
C GLY A 159 12.03 16.83 -11.52
N ARG A 160 11.61 16.65 -10.26
CA ARG A 160 12.07 17.46 -9.14
C ARG A 160 12.86 16.63 -8.12
N ARG A 161 14.01 17.14 -7.71
CA ARG A 161 14.76 16.59 -6.57
C ARG A 161 14.29 17.31 -5.31
N VAL A 162 13.64 16.58 -4.41
CA VAL A 162 13.11 17.12 -3.14
C VAL A 162 14.07 16.80 -1.99
N GLY A 163 14.49 17.84 -1.27
CA GLY A 163 15.37 17.71 -0.10
C GLY A 163 14.60 17.33 1.16
N LEU A 164 15.19 16.54 2.06
CA LEU A 164 14.52 16.24 3.35
C LEU A 164 14.32 17.49 4.21
N ALA A 165 15.31 18.39 4.22
CA ALA A 165 15.23 19.65 4.97
C ALA A 165 14.15 20.60 4.41
N GLU A 166 13.88 20.55 3.10
CA GLU A 166 12.80 21.31 2.47
C GLU A 166 11.44 20.84 2.99
N VAL A 167 11.21 19.52 3.02
CA VAL A 167 9.95 18.96 3.53
C VAL A 167 9.78 19.25 5.01
N GLU A 168 10.86 19.12 5.80
CA GLU A 168 10.82 19.38 7.23
C GLU A 168 10.54 20.86 7.55
N ALA A 169 11.08 21.79 6.75
CA ALA A 169 10.81 23.22 6.90
C ALA A 169 9.39 23.63 6.46
N GLY A 170 8.75 22.80 5.63
CA GLY A 170 7.39 22.96 5.14
C GLY A 170 6.34 22.38 6.08
N ASP A 171 5.78 21.24 5.68
CA ASP A 171 4.71 20.57 6.41
C ASP A 171 5.24 19.64 7.51
N GLY A 172 6.52 19.29 7.46
CA GLY A 172 7.14 18.34 8.37
C GLY A 172 7.10 16.89 7.84
N LEU A 173 8.15 16.12 8.13
CA LEU A 173 8.25 14.72 7.69
C LEU A 173 7.11 13.85 8.26
N GLY A 174 6.62 14.16 9.46
CA GLY A 174 5.51 13.45 10.12
C GLY A 174 4.11 13.83 9.63
N TYR A 175 4.00 14.77 8.69
CA TYR A 175 2.74 15.20 8.08
C TYR A 175 2.69 15.03 6.56
N THR A 176 3.75 14.45 5.99
CA THR A 176 3.90 14.27 4.55
C THR A 176 3.91 12.77 4.22
N ALA A 177 2.98 12.32 3.38
CA ALA A 177 2.92 10.95 2.90
C ALA A 177 4.10 10.65 1.98
N ALA A 178 4.70 9.47 2.10
CA ALA A 178 5.79 8.98 1.27
C ALA A 178 5.28 7.91 0.31
N PHE A 179 4.72 6.83 0.86
CA PHE A 179 4.21 5.69 0.09
C PHE A 179 2.83 5.29 0.59
N ALA A 180 2.00 4.68 -0.26
CA ALA A 180 0.76 4.05 0.16
C ALA A 180 0.50 2.75 -0.58
N GLU A 181 -0.43 1.97 -0.03
CA GLU A 181 -0.96 0.81 -0.71
C GLU A 181 -1.75 1.25 -1.97
N ARG A 182 -1.51 0.53 -3.07
CA ARG A 182 -2.36 0.54 -4.28
C ARG A 182 -2.37 -0.88 -4.85
N LEU A 183 -3.58 -1.41 -5.05
CA LEU A 183 -3.78 -2.74 -5.62
C LEU A 183 -3.09 -2.90 -6.98
N VAL A 184 -2.40 -4.02 -7.16
CA VAL A 184 -1.88 -4.49 -8.44
C VAL A 184 -3.05 -4.88 -9.34
N GLY A 185 -2.95 -4.50 -10.61
CA GLY A 185 -3.98 -4.63 -11.62
C GLY A 185 -4.34 -6.08 -11.95
N SER A 186 -5.45 -6.25 -12.66
CA SER A 186 -6.01 -7.55 -12.99
C SER A 186 -5.23 -8.32 -14.06
N ASN A 187 -4.27 -7.69 -14.73
CA ASN A 187 -3.63 -8.19 -15.96
C ASN A 187 -4.65 -8.56 -17.06
N ARG A 188 -5.78 -7.84 -17.11
CA ARG A 188 -6.80 -7.99 -18.16
C ARG A 188 -6.89 -6.70 -18.96
N LEU A 189 -7.16 -6.85 -20.25
CA LEU A 189 -7.45 -5.74 -21.16
C LEU A 189 -8.95 -5.66 -21.36
N GLY A 190 -9.47 -4.45 -21.55
CA GLY A 190 -10.89 -4.31 -21.91
C GLY A 190 -11.87 -4.45 -20.74
N MET A 191 -11.39 -4.60 -19.50
CA MET A 191 -12.24 -4.92 -18.35
C MET A 191 -12.09 -3.84 -17.27
N PRO A 192 -13.13 -3.00 -17.06
CA PRO A 192 -13.14 -2.05 -15.96
C PRO A 192 -13.07 -2.73 -14.60
N GLY A 193 -12.24 -2.20 -13.69
CA GLY A 193 -12.08 -2.75 -12.36
C GLY A 193 -11.49 -1.73 -11.37
N PRO A 194 -11.74 -1.89 -10.07
CA PRO A 194 -11.29 -0.93 -9.04
C PRO A 194 -9.76 -0.87 -8.84
N ARG A 195 -9.04 -1.89 -9.32
CA ARG A 195 -7.57 -1.98 -9.33
C ARG A 195 -6.95 -1.58 -10.69
N ASP A 196 -7.80 -1.44 -11.69
CA ASP A 196 -7.42 -1.17 -13.08
C ASP A 196 -7.59 0.33 -13.37
N TYR A 197 -7.16 0.77 -14.55
CA TYR A 197 -7.25 2.17 -14.93
C TYR A 197 -7.63 2.33 -16.41
N ALA A 198 -8.24 3.45 -16.73
CA ALA A 198 -8.52 3.84 -18.11
C ALA A 198 -7.39 4.68 -18.70
N ARG A 199 -6.94 4.37 -19.93
CA ARG A 199 -6.09 5.27 -20.70
C ARG A 199 -6.95 6.27 -21.45
N VAL A 200 -6.68 7.55 -21.26
CA VAL A 200 -7.54 8.64 -21.77
C VAL A 200 -6.68 9.71 -22.47
N PRO A 201 -7.25 10.51 -23.39
CA PRO A 201 -6.55 11.68 -23.91
C PRO A 201 -6.17 12.64 -22.77
N GLY A 202 -4.94 13.14 -22.79
CA GLY A 202 -4.45 14.13 -21.83
C GLY A 202 -4.64 15.58 -22.29
N PRO A 203 -4.41 16.55 -21.38
CA PRO A 203 -4.12 16.36 -19.95
C PRO A 203 -5.40 16.04 -19.15
N ILE A 204 -5.27 15.29 -18.06
CA ILE A 204 -6.35 15.06 -17.09
C ILE A 204 -6.42 16.26 -16.14
N GLY A 205 -7.55 16.97 -16.15
CA GLY A 205 -7.76 18.16 -15.34
C GLY A 205 -8.47 17.91 -14.00
N PRO A 206 -8.89 18.99 -13.31
CA PRO A 206 -9.60 18.94 -12.03
C PRO A 206 -10.99 18.28 -12.10
N GLU A 207 -11.58 18.19 -13.29
CA GLU A 207 -12.90 17.60 -13.55
C GLU A 207 -13.00 16.08 -13.27
N GLY A 208 -11.86 15.39 -13.13
CA GLY A 208 -11.85 13.96 -12.86
C GLY A 208 -11.43 13.13 -14.07
N CYS A 209 -11.65 11.83 -13.98
CA CYS A 209 -11.38 10.92 -15.09
C CYS A 209 -12.51 11.00 -16.13
N PRO A 210 -12.21 11.26 -17.42
CA PRO A 210 -13.24 11.24 -18.44
C PRO A 210 -13.75 9.81 -18.65
N ARG A 211 -14.99 9.68 -19.12
CA ARG A 211 -15.58 8.38 -19.43
C ARG A 211 -14.81 7.73 -20.58
N ALA A 212 -14.35 6.50 -20.37
CA ALA A 212 -13.56 5.76 -21.34
C ALA A 212 -14.30 4.49 -21.82
N PRO A 213 -14.16 4.10 -23.10
CA PRO A 213 -14.69 2.84 -23.60
C PRO A 213 -13.94 1.65 -22.98
N GLU A 214 -14.55 0.46 -22.98
CA GLU A 214 -13.93 -0.76 -22.43
C GLU A 214 -12.52 -1.01 -22.97
N ALA A 215 -12.32 -0.87 -24.29
CA ALA A 215 -11.02 -1.04 -24.94
C ALA A 215 -9.89 -0.13 -24.42
N ALA A 216 -10.21 0.95 -23.71
CA ALA A 216 -9.24 1.86 -23.10
C ALA A 216 -8.72 1.36 -21.73
N TRP A 217 -9.38 0.37 -21.13
CA TRP A 217 -9.02 -0.14 -19.81
C TRP A 217 -7.80 -1.05 -19.84
N ARG A 218 -6.97 -0.92 -18.81
CA ARG A 218 -5.71 -1.65 -18.66
C ARG A 218 -5.59 -2.17 -17.23
N GLY A 219 -5.19 -3.43 -17.12
CA GLY A 219 -4.92 -4.09 -15.85
C GLY A 219 -3.45 -4.26 -15.53
N ASP A 220 -2.54 -3.49 -16.13
CA ASP A 220 -1.08 -3.55 -15.89
C ASP A 220 -0.60 -2.60 -14.79
N ALA A 221 -1.51 -2.09 -13.95
CA ALA A 221 -1.14 -1.24 -12.82
C ALA A 221 -0.27 -2.02 -11.81
N GLY A 222 0.86 -1.47 -11.41
CA GLY A 222 1.79 -2.03 -10.42
C GLY A 222 2.52 -3.24 -10.96
N SER A 223 2.71 -3.32 -12.27
CA SER A 223 3.38 -4.44 -12.94
C SER A 223 4.89 -4.47 -12.71
N SER A 224 5.50 -3.34 -12.36
CA SER A 224 6.94 -3.19 -12.18
C SER A 224 7.28 -2.24 -11.03
N TRP A 225 8.14 -2.66 -10.09
CA TRP A 225 8.75 -1.75 -9.09
C TRP A 225 9.99 -1.02 -9.62
N VAL A 226 10.46 -1.40 -10.82
CA VAL A 226 11.71 -0.90 -11.41
C VAL A 226 11.51 0.48 -12.02
N VAL A 227 10.38 0.74 -12.68
CA VAL A 227 10.20 1.96 -13.48
C VAL A 227 9.41 3.05 -12.77
N ALA A 228 9.80 4.30 -13.01
CA ALA A 228 9.08 5.50 -12.57
C ALA A 228 7.97 5.87 -13.57
N ASP A 229 6.72 5.57 -13.25
CA ASP A 229 5.52 6.12 -13.91
C ASP A 229 4.26 5.92 -13.05
N TRP A 230 3.14 6.48 -13.51
CA TRP A 230 1.83 6.35 -12.89
C TRP A 230 1.25 4.93 -12.91
N ARG A 231 1.58 4.09 -13.90
CA ARG A 231 1.08 2.71 -13.94
C ARG A 231 1.82 1.85 -12.92
N SER A 232 3.08 2.12 -12.62
CA SER A 232 4.02 1.31 -11.86
C SER A 232 4.19 1.84 -10.44
N THR A 233 5.18 2.70 -10.18
CA THR A 233 5.63 3.07 -8.84
C THR A 233 5.04 4.35 -8.28
N LEU A 234 4.28 5.12 -9.06
CA LEU A 234 3.69 6.39 -8.62
C LEU A 234 2.18 6.29 -8.39
N TYR A 235 1.69 7.14 -7.49
CA TYR A 235 0.28 7.43 -7.26
C TYR A 235 0.13 8.90 -6.82
N ASN A 236 -1.10 9.40 -6.69
CA ASN A 236 -1.37 10.73 -6.15
C ASN A 236 -2.65 10.77 -5.31
N HIS A 237 -2.81 11.85 -4.55
CA HIS A 237 -3.92 12.13 -3.65
C HIS A 237 -5.09 12.85 -4.34
N ALA A 238 -5.08 12.96 -5.68
CA ALA A 238 -6.16 13.57 -6.47
C ALA A 238 -7.50 12.82 -6.34
N LEU A 239 -7.43 11.55 -5.91
CA LEU A 239 -8.56 10.70 -5.57
C LEU A 239 -8.41 10.23 -4.12
N THR A 240 -9.53 10.20 -3.37
CA THR A 240 -9.56 9.59 -2.03
C THR A 240 -9.31 8.09 -2.11
N PRO A 241 -8.90 7.43 -1.00
CA PRO A 241 -8.62 6.01 -0.99
C PRO A 241 -9.81 5.16 -1.48
N GLY A 242 -9.54 4.28 -2.43
CA GLY A 242 -10.56 3.40 -3.03
C GLY A 242 -11.51 4.08 -4.02
N ALA A 243 -11.38 5.38 -4.28
CA ALA A 243 -12.20 6.05 -5.28
C ALA A 243 -11.88 5.55 -6.70
N THR A 244 -12.92 5.39 -7.50
CA THR A 244 -12.86 4.89 -8.87
C THR A 244 -13.67 5.79 -9.80
N PRO A 245 -13.35 5.85 -11.11
CA PRO A 245 -12.25 5.15 -11.78
C PRO A 245 -10.89 5.84 -11.59
N SER A 246 -9.80 5.07 -11.66
CA SER A 246 -8.46 5.65 -11.91
C SER A 246 -8.24 5.83 -13.42
N CYS A 247 -7.44 6.82 -13.80
CA CYS A 247 -7.11 7.07 -15.20
C CYS A 247 -5.69 7.61 -15.38
N LEU A 248 -5.13 7.39 -16.56
CA LEU A 248 -3.81 7.82 -16.98
C LEU A 248 -3.91 8.44 -18.38
N ALA A 249 -3.38 9.66 -18.53
CA ALA A 249 -3.30 10.32 -19.81
C ALA A 249 -2.30 9.60 -20.73
N THR A 250 -2.62 9.49 -22.02
CA THR A 250 -1.75 8.82 -23.01
C THR A 250 -0.39 9.50 -23.19
N ASP A 251 -0.29 10.79 -22.88
CA ASP A 251 0.97 11.54 -22.83
C ASP A 251 1.85 11.16 -21.63
N GLY A 252 1.32 10.38 -20.68
CA GLY A 252 1.99 9.93 -19.46
C GLY A 252 2.28 11.02 -18.43
N GLN A 253 1.89 12.28 -18.69
CA GLN A 253 2.19 13.42 -17.83
C GLN A 253 1.25 13.51 -16.64
N THR A 254 -0.03 13.26 -16.87
CA THR A 254 -1.07 13.40 -15.86
C THR A 254 -1.78 12.09 -15.59
N ALA A 255 -2.17 11.88 -14.34
CA ALA A 255 -2.95 10.72 -13.95
C ALA A 255 -3.80 11.02 -12.71
N ARG A 256 -4.86 10.25 -12.51
CA ARG A 256 -5.56 10.16 -11.25
C ARG A 256 -5.47 8.73 -10.78
N MET A 257 -4.35 8.42 -10.13
CA MET A 257 -4.02 7.10 -9.63
C MET A 257 -4.10 7.15 -8.11
N GLY A 258 -5.29 6.88 -7.56
CA GLY A 258 -5.53 6.94 -6.12
C GLY A 258 -4.95 5.75 -5.34
N ALA A 259 -4.83 5.90 -4.03
CA ALA A 259 -4.49 4.79 -3.14
C ALA A 259 -5.63 3.75 -3.10
N SER A 260 -5.29 2.48 -2.91
CA SER A 260 -6.27 1.39 -2.77
C SER A 260 -5.69 0.19 -2.03
N SER A 261 -6.51 -0.53 -1.28
CA SER A 261 -6.05 -1.64 -0.46
C SER A 261 -6.95 -2.86 -0.62
N GLY A 262 -6.39 -4.03 -0.31
CA GLY A 262 -7.15 -5.26 -0.13
C GLY A 262 -7.82 -5.35 1.24
N HIS A 263 -7.50 -4.43 2.14
CA HIS A 263 -8.08 -4.33 3.46
C HIS A 263 -9.45 -3.64 3.44
N VAL A 264 -10.33 -4.03 4.35
CA VAL A 264 -11.69 -3.48 4.42
C VAL A 264 -11.67 -2.03 4.93
N ASN A 265 -12.21 -1.11 4.13
CA ASN A 265 -12.43 0.31 4.45
C ASN A 265 -11.20 1.07 4.93
N ARG A 266 -9.98 0.63 4.57
CA ARG A 266 -8.75 1.34 4.94
C ARG A 266 -7.64 1.17 3.91
N VAL A 267 -6.70 2.09 3.93
CA VAL A 267 -5.41 2.01 3.25
C VAL A 267 -4.31 2.38 4.25
N HIS A 268 -3.17 1.70 4.22
CA HIS A 268 -1.98 2.16 4.92
C HIS A 268 -1.19 3.16 4.08
N VAL A 269 -0.76 4.23 4.75
CA VAL A 269 0.09 5.27 4.20
C VAL A 269 1.32 5.39 5.09
N LEU A 270 2.50 5.22 4.51
CA LEU A 270 3.78 5.54 5.11
C LEU A 270 4.00 7.06 5.04
N LEU A 271 4.39 7.66 6.15
CA LEU A 271 4.83 9.05 6.24
C LEU A 271 6.36 9.14 6.13
N LEU A 272 6.89 10.32 5.81
CA LEU A 272 8.33 10.53 5.65
C LEU A 272 9.13 10.41 6.95
N ASP A 273 8.48 10.51 8.12
CA ASP A 273 9.09 10.20 9.42
C ASP A 273 9.25 8.69 9.70
N GLY A 274 8.74 7.83 8.80
CA GLY A 274 8.80 6.37 8.91
C GLY A 274 7.57 5.74 9.60
N SER A 275 6.66 6.54 10.13
CA SER A 275 5.42 6.03 10.73
C SER A 275 4.40 5.64 9.67
N VAL A 276 3.57 4.64 9.96
CA VAL A 276 2.50 4.18 9.07
C VAL A 276 1.16 4.53 9.68
N ARG A 277 0.28 5.17 8.91
CA ARG A 277 -1.06 5.58 9.34
C ARG A 277 -2.14 4.93 8.48
N PRO A 278 -3.19 4.37 9.09
CA PRO A 278 -4.36 3.93 8.34
C PRO A 278 -5.28 5.12 8.01
N PHE A 279 -5.75 5.19 6.77
CA PHE A 279 -6.77 6.13 6.32
C PHE A 279 -8.01 5.38 5.86
N THR A 280 -9.19 5.87 6.19
CA THR A 280 -10.47 5.29 5.75
C THR A 280 -10.81 5.70 4.32
N THR A 281 -11.60 4.89 3.61
CA THR A 281 -12.13 5.24 2.28
C THR A 281 -13.12 6.42 2.31
N THR A 282 -13.61 6.77 3.50
CA THR A 282 -14.52 7.89 3.75
C THR A 282 -13.82 9.14 4.30
N VAL A 283 -12.48 9.22 4.20
CA VAL A 283 -11.72 10.39 4.63
C VAL A 283 -12.18 11.64 3.85
N ASP A 284 -12.21 12.78 4.53
CA ASP A 284 -12.50 14.06 3.89
C ASP A 284 -11.47 14.34 2.76
N PRO A 285 -11.90 14.69 1.54
CA PRO A 285 -11.01 14.90 0.42
C PRO A 285 -9.98 16.02 0.64
N ASP A 286 -10.33 17.11 1.34
CA ASP A 286 -9.38 18.18 1.62
C ASP A 286 -8.32 17.71 2.61
N VAL A 287 -8.71 16.98 3.65
CA VAL A 287 -7.75 16.37 4.58
C VAL A 287 -6.81 15.44 3.84
N TRP A 288 -7.35 14.55 3.00
CA TRP A 288 -6.55 13.59 2.23
C TRP A 288 -5.52 14.27 1.33
N ARG A 289 -5.92 15.33 0.61
CA ARG A 289 -5.02 16.07 -0.29
C ARG A 289 -3.82 16.66 0.45
N ARG A 290 -4.03 17.28 1.62
CA ARG A 290 -2.94 17.91 2.40
C ARG A 290 -1.85 16.94 2.86
N TRP A 291 -2.18 15.65 3.03
CA TRP A 291 -1.15 14.65 3.35
C TRP A 291 -0.25 14.32 2.16
N GLY A 292 -0.67 14.62 0.93
CA GLY A 292 0.08 14.29 -0.29
C GLY A 292 1.03 15.39 -0.76
N THR A 293 0.85 16.61 -0.28
CA THR A 293 1.59 17.80 -0.71
C THR A 293 2.83 18.04 0.16
N ILE A 294 3.71 18.90 -0.32
CA ILE A 294 4.74 19.54 0.50
C ILE A 294 4.59 21.05 0.42
N ASN A 295 4.88 21.73 1.52
CA ASN A 295 4.81 23.18 1.69
C ASN A 295 3.40 23.75 1.52
N ASP A 296 2.40 23.16 2.18
CA ASP A 296 1.00 23.53 2.10
C ASP A 296 0.68 24.77 2.96
N ARG A 297 1.32 25.91 2.63
CA ARG A 297 1.04 27.28 3.13
C ARG A 297 0.64 27.41 4.62
N GLY A 298 1.20 26.58 5.51
CA GLY A 298 1.10 26.72 6.95
C GLY A 298 -0.13 26.12 7.65
N GLN A 299 -0.82 25.12 7.09
CA GLN A 299 -1.87 24.38 7.82
C GLN A 299 -1.52 22.89 7.99
N VAL A 300 -1.16 22.51 9.22
CA VAL A 300 -0.95 21.10 9.60
C VAL A 300 -2.19 20.26 9.24
N PRO A 301 -2.05 19.14 8.50
CA PRO A 301 -3.17 18.25 8.20
C PRO A 301 -3.79 17.71 9.49
N PRO A 302 -5.13 17.73 9.65
CA PRO A 302 -5.76 17.12 10.81
C PRO A 302 -5.49 15.61 10.82
N SER A 303 -5.32 15.06 12.02
CA SER A 303 -5.05 13.63 12.18
C SER A 303 -6.24 12.79 11.64
N PRO A 304 -5.97 11.65 10.98
CA PRO A 304 -7.04 10.78 10.52
C PRO A 304 -7.87 10.30 11.72
N SER A 305 -9.20 10.31 11.57
CA SER A 305 -10.11 9.81 12.61
C SER A 305 -9.84 8.32 12.85
N PRO A 306 -9.74 7.84 14.11
CA PRO A 306 -9.63 6.42 14.37
C PRO A 306 -10.87 5.73 13.80
N ALA A 307 -10.65 4.72 12.96
CA ALA A 307 -11.73 3.90 12.41
C ALA A 307 -12.61 3.41 13.56
N ALA A 308 -13.90 3.73 13.53
CA ALA A 308 -14.87 3.16 14.45
C ALA A 308 -14.77 1.64 14.35
N GLY A 309 -14.42 0.99 15.47
CA GLY A 309 -14.56 -0.44 15.60
C GLY A 309 -16.04 -0.84 15.43
N PRO A 310 -16.34 -2.11 15.10
CA PRO A 310 -17.71 -2.56 14.88
C PRO A 310 -18.64 -2.57 16.12
N ASP A 311 -18.27 -1.93 17.22
CA ASP A 311 -19.00 -1.98 18.50
C ASP A 311 -19.43 -0.58 19.00
N SER A 312 -20.38 0.06 18.32
CA SER A 312 -21.24 1.09 18.95
C SER A 312 -22.42 1.46 18.04
N ALA A 313 -23.30 0.50 17.79
CA ALA A 313 -24.64 0.77 17.27
C ALA A 313 -25.67 0.20 18.24
N LEU A 314 -25.80 0.84 19.40
CA LEU A 314 -26.99 0.72 20.23
C LEU A 314 -27.84 1.97 19.96
N PRO A 315 -29.05 1.85 19.39
CA PRO A 315 -29.95 2.97 19.26
C PRO A 315 -30.36 3.47 20.65
N PRO A 316 -30.61 4.79 20.83
CA PRO A 316 -31.11 5.32 22.09
C PRO A 316 -32.47 4.70 22.42
N PRO A 317 -32.76 4.42 23.71
CA PRO A 317 -34.06 3.87 24.09
C PRO A 317 -35.18 4.88 23.80
N GLU A 318 -36.22 4.42 23.11
CA GLU A 318 -37.46 5.17 22.93
C GLU A 318 -38.07 5.51 24.29
N PRO A 319 -38.62 6.73 24.46
CA PRO A 319 -39.41 7.06 25.63
C PRO A 319 -40.75 6.31 25.56
N THR A 320 -40.95 5.39 26.50
CA THR A 320 -42.27 4.78 26.79
C THR A 320 -43.05 5.68 27.77
N PRO A 321 -44.40 5.58 27.78
CA PRO A 321 -45.34 6.71 27.79
C PRO A 321 -45.46 7.50 29.11
#